data_AF-A0A494UYT6-F1
#
_entry.id   AF-A0A494UYT6-F1
#
_cell.length_a   1.000
_cell.length_b   1.000
_cell.length_c   1.000
_cell.angle_alpha   90.00
_cell.angle_beta   90.00
_cell.angle_gamma   90.00
#
_symmetry.space_group_name_H-M   'P 1'
#
loop_
_entity.id
_entity.type
_entity.pdbx_description
1 polymer ?
#
loop_
_entity_poly.entity_id
_entity_poly.type
_entity_poly.pdbx_seq_one_letter_code
_entity_poly.pdbx_strand_id
1 'polypeptide(L)' 'MTARWPVRRPTEHAALRAVARSARPTPSVPALMAALLEANERRDREGVCLAAHAVVRAAEEIS' A
#
# COMPACT_ATOMS: atom_id res chain seq x y z
N MET A 1 21.57 -26.20 7.96
CA MET A 1 21.22 -24.92 8.62
C MET A 1 19.72 -24.92 8.90
N THR A 2 19.31 -25.22 10.12
CA THR A 2 17.89 -25.26 10.52
C THR A 2 17.57 -24.03 11.36
N ALA A 3 17.32 -22.89 10.69
CA ALA A 3 16.74 -21.76 11.40
C ALA A 3 15.34 -22.18 11.90
N ARG A 4 15.12 -22.18 13.22
CA ARG A 4 13.77 -22.40 13.79
C ARG A 4 12.88 -21.25 13.35
N TRP A 5 11.83 -21.56 12.60
CA TRP A 5 10.80 -20.62 12.20
C TRP A 5 9.88 -20.33 13.40
N PRO A 6 9.50 -19.07 13.70
CA PRO A 6 9.92 -17.83 13.03
C PRO A 6 11.30 -17.36 13.48
N VAL A 7 12.05 -16.81 12.52
CA VAL A 7 13.21 -15.98 12.84
C VAL A 7 12.69 -14.69 13.48
N ARG A 8 13.01 -14.47 14.75
CA ARG A 8 12.59 -13.26 15.48
C ARG A 8 13.33 -12.04 14.91
N ARG A 9 12.59 -11.05 14.41
CA ARG A 9 13.13 -9.78 13.84
C ARG A 9 12.58 -8.55 14.59
N PRO A 10 12.99 -8.34 15.85
CA PRO A 10 12.40 -7.30 16.70
C PRO A 10 12.64 -5.88 16.16
N THR A 11 13.80 -5.65 15.53
CA THR A 11 14.15 -4.37 14.88
C THR A 11 13.29 -4.10 13.65
N GLU A 12 13.08 -5.11 12.80
CA GLU A 12 12.20 -5.00 11.62
C GLU A 12 10.75 -4.68 12.05
N HIS A 13 10.22 -5.41 13.03
CA HIS A 13 8.88 -5.14 13.56
C HIS A 13 8.76 -3.75 14.20
N ALA A 14 9.81 -3.24 14.84
CA ALA A 14 9.81 -1.88 15.38
C ALA A 14 9.80 -0.83 14.26
N ALA A 15 10.61 -1.03 13.22
CA ALA A 15 10.65 -0.15 12.05
C ALA A 15 9.29 -0.12 11.31
N LEU A 16 8.69 -1.28 11.04
CA LEU A 16 7.37 -1.38 10.42
C LEU A 16 6.30 -0.66 11.24
N ARG A 17 6.33 -0.79 12.58
CA ARG A 17 5.40 -0.08 13.47
C ARG A 17 5.63 1.43 13.53
N ALA A 18 6.87 1.89 13.43
CA ALA A 18 7.16 3.32 13.33
C ALA A 18 6.63 3.89 12.01
N VAL A 19 6.90 3.19 10.90
CA VAL A 19 6.46 3.55 9.54
C VAL A 19 4.94 3.45 9.36
N ALA A 20 4.27 2.55 10.08
CA ALA A 20 2.81 2.46 10.08
C ALA A 20 2.14 3.62 10.85
N ARG A 21 2.84 4.23 11.81
CA ARG A 21 2.31 5.35 12.63
C ARG A 21 2.45 6.72 11.96
N SER A 22 3.30 6.86 10.95
CA SER A 22 3.44 8.14 10.23
C SER A 22 2.24 8.35 9.30
N ALA A 23 1.58 9.50 9.41
CA ALA A 23 0.59 9.94 8.43
C ALA A 23 1.29 10.02 7.05
N ARG A 24 0.96 9.08 6.16
CA ARG A 24 1.43 9.10 4.78
C ARG A 24 0.29 9.63 3.95
N PRO A 25 0.36 10.88 3.46
CA PRO A 25 -0.69 11.43 2.64
C PRO A 25 -0.89 10.52 1.44
N THR A 26 -2.12 10.06 1.26
CA THR A 26 -2.48 9.39 0.02
C THR A 26 -2.44 10.40 -1.13
N PRO A 27 -2.04 9.98 -2.34
CA PRO A 27 -2.30 10.79 -3.53
C PRO A 27 -3.80 11.12 -3.60
N SER A 28 -4.13 12.23 -4.25
CA SER A 28 -5.54 12.64 -4.40
C SER A 28 -6.32 11.56 -5.18
N VAL A 29 -7.63 11.45 -4.91
CA VAL A 29 -8.52 10.50 -5.62
C VAL A 29 -8.40 10.63 -7.15
N PRO A 30 -8.38 11.84 -7.76
CA PRO A 30 -8.18 11.95 -9.21
C PRO A 30 -6.85 11.37 -9.71
N ALA A 31 -5.75 11.55 -8.96
CA ALA A 31 -4.45 11.00 -9.32
C ALA A 31 -4.45 9.46 -9.26
N LEU A 32 -5.11 8.88 -8.26
CA LEU A 32 -5.24 7.43 -8.12
C LEU A 32 -6.14 6.82 -9.20
N MET A 33 -7.23 7.51 -9.58
CA MET A 33 -8.09 7.09 -10.69
C MET A 33 -7.36 7.14 -12.03
N ALA A 34 -6.50 8.14 -12.28
CA ALA A 34 -5.66 8.19 -13.47
C ALA A 34 -4.68 7.00 -13.53
N ALA A 35 -4.03 6.68 -12.41
CA ALA A 35 -3.14 5.51 -12.31
C ALA A 35 -3.88 4.18 -12.55
N LEU A 36 -5.14 4.07 -12.12
CA LEU A 36 -5.97 2.90 -12.37
C LEU A 36 -6.28 2.72 -13.86
N LEU A 37 -6.57 3.81 -14.58
CA LEU A 37 -6.77 3.77 -16.03
C LEU A 37 -5.49 3.34 -16.76
N GLU A 38 -4.34 3.87 -16.37
CA GLU A 38 -3.05 3.50 -16.96
C GLU A 38 -2.70 2.02 -16.69
N ALA A 39 -2.91 1.53 -15.46
CA ALA A 39 -2.68 0.12 -15.13
C ALA A 39 -3.60 -0.80 -15.94
N ASN A 40 -4.87 -0.40 -16.12
CA ASN A 40 -5.83 -1.16 -16.91
C ASN A 40 -5.45 -1.20 -18.40
N GLU A 41 -5.01 -0.06 -18.97
CA GLU A 41 -4.52 0.01 -20.36
C GLU A 41 -3.33 -0.93 -20.58
N ARG A 42 -2.41 -0.98 -19.61
CA ARG A 42 -1.24 -1.87 -19.62
C ARG A 42 -1.56 -3.33 -19.30
N ARG A 43 -2.81 -3.66 -18.96
CA ARG A 43 -3.24 -4.98 -18.46
C ARG A 43 -2.44 -5.44 -17.23
N ASP A 44 -1.99 -4.49 -16.40
CA ASP A 44 -1.30 -4.76 -15.15
C ASP A 44 -2.32 -5.01 -14.04
N ARG A 45 -2.57 -6.29 -13.76
CA ARG A 45 -3.54 -6.71 -12.73
C ARG A 45 -3.16 -6.22 -11.33
N GLU A 46 -1.87 -6.25 -11.00
CA GLU A 46 -1.40 -5.85 -9.68
C GLU A 46 -1.49 -4.33 -9.51
N GLY A 47 -1.16 -3.58 -10.57
CA GLY A 47 -1.35 -2.13 -10.63
C GLY A 47 -2.82 -1.73 -10.43
N VAL A 48 -3.76 -2.43 -11.08
CA VAL A 48 -5.21 -2.20 -10.90
C VAL A 48 -5.63 -2.49 -9.46
N CYS A 49 -5.23 -3.62 -8.88
CA CYS A 49 -5.57 -3.96 -7.50
C CYS A 49 -5.03 -2.93 -6.50
N LEU A 50 -3.76 -2.53 -6.65
CA LEU A 50 -3.13 -1.54 -5.78
C LEU A 50 -3.84 -0.18 -5.86
N ALA A 51 -4.07 0.31 -7.08
CA ALA A 51 -4.72 1.60 -7.30
C ALA A 51 -6.16 1.61 -6.75
N ALA A 52 -6.92 0.53 -6.96
CA ALA A 52 -8.28 0.41 -6.45
C ALA A 52 -8.34 0.48 -4.91
N HIS A 53 -7.46 -0.26 -4.21
CA HIS A 53 -7.39 -0.20 -2.75
C HIS A 53 -6.95 1.17 -2.24
N ALA A 54 -6.02 1.82 -2.94
CA ALA A 54 -5.59 3.17 -2.58
C ALA A 54 -6.71 4.21 -2.72
N VAL A 55 -7.54 4.12 -3.78
CA VAL A 55 -8.70 5.01 -3.97
C VAL A 55 -9.68 4.90 -2.81
N VAL A 56 -10.04 3.67 -2.42
CA VAL A 56 -11.00 3.43 -1.32
C VAL A 56 -10.47 4.04 -0.02
N ARG A 57 -9.19 3.81 0.30
CA ARG A 57 -8.59 4.39 1.51
C ARG A 57 -8.60 5.91 1.48
N ALA A 58 -8.25 6.52 0.35
CA ALA A 58 -8.24 7.97 0.20
C ALA A 58 -9.66 8.57 0.28
N ALA A 59 -10.69 7.85 -0.16
CA ALA A 59 -12.07 8.28 -0.06
C ALA A 59 -12.62 8.20 1.39
N GLU A 60 -12.25 7.15 2.13
CA GLU A 60 -12.57 7.02 3.56
C GLU A 60 -11.89 8.10 4.42
N GLU A 61 -10.71 8.56 4.04
CA GLU A 61 -10.03 9.68 4.72
C GLU A 61 -10.74 11.04 4.50
N ILE A 62 -11.62 11.15 3.50
CA ILE A 62 -12.36 12.37 3.15
C ILE A 62 -13.77 12.40 3.77
N SER A 63 -14.36 11.24 4.09
CA SER A 63 -15.71 11.08 4.66
C SER A 63 -15.76 11.24 6.18
#